data_AF-A0A7S0RM09-F1
#
_entry.id   AF-A0A7S0RM09-F1
#
_cell.length_a   1.000
_cell.length_b   1.000
_cell.length_c   1.000
_cell.angle_alpha   90.00
_cell.angle_beta   90.00
_cell.angle_gamma   90.00
#
_symmetry.space_group_name_H-M   'P 1'
#
loop_
_entity.id
_entity.type
_entity.pdbx_description
1 polymer ?
#
loop_
_entity_poly.entity_id
_entity_poly.type
_entity_poly.pdbx_seq_one_letter_code
_entity_poly.pdbx_strand_id
1 'polypeptide(L)'
;QAAACVAGGRSSTSQQQPRLVMVKCVVQRYGDVAVLAVGAQAVLVDCVFSSTQKQAVEIREGASLIAHSVTIQDCGQGFSLYGGAKAGILNDCTITGCHKEGVLVAGSHENAATRAQRVPQWSQR
;
A
#
# COMPACT_ATOMS: atom_id res chain seq x y z
N GLN A 1 -21.79 -9.16 46.95
CA GLN A 1 -21.18 -8.11 46.09
C GLN A 1 -20.01 -8.74 45.37
N ALA A 2 -20.12 -8.93 44.06
CA ALA A 2 -18.99 -9.23 43.16
C ALA A 2 -19.41 -8.73 41.78
N ALA A 3 -18.91 -7.55 41.40
CA ALA A 3 -19.15 -6.96 40.09
C ALA A 3 -18.10 -7.52 39.12
N ALA A 4 -18.54 -8.39 38.20
CA ALA A 4 -17.75 -8.78 37.05
C ALA A 4 -17.72 -7.60 36.07
N CYS A 5 -16.56 -6.96 35.93
CA CYS A 5 -16.31 -6.00 34.87
C CYS A 5 -16.20 -6.74 33.53
N VAL A 6 -17.30 -6.74 32.77
CA VAL A 6 -17.29 -7.10 31.35
C VAL A 6 -16.48 -6.01 30.64
N ALA A 7 -15.21 -6.31 30.36
CA ALA A 7 -14.37 -5.45 29.54
C ALA A 7 -15.01 -5.37 28.15
N GLY A 8 -15.58 -4.20 27.86
CA GLY A 8 -16.28 -3.92 26.62
C GLY A 8 -15.42 -4.29 25.42
N GLY A 9 -15.99 -5.13 24.56
CA GLY A 9 -15.48 -5.32 23.22
C GLY A 9 -15.34 -3.95 22.58
N ARG A 10 -14.10 -3.58 22.23
CA ARG A 10 -13.88 -2.48 21.30
C ARG A 10 -14.54 -2.91 20.00
N SER A 11 -15.72 -2.39 19.75
CA SER A 11 -16.31 -2.38 18.43
C SER A 11 -15.23 -1.85 17.50
N SER A 12 -14.69 -2.73 16.66
CA SER A 12 -13.90 -2.34 15.51
C SER A 12 -14.85 -1.57 14.61
N THR A 13 -15.01 -0.28 14.87
CA THR A 13 -15.50 0.66 13.87
C THR A 13 -14.59 0.42 12.68
N SER A 14 -15.12 -0.23 11.65
CA SER A 14 -14.45 -0.39 10.37
C SER A 14 -14.26 1.02 9.83
N GLN A 15 -13.20 1.68 10.26
CA GLN A 15 -12.84 3.00 9.79
C GLN A 15 -12.54 2.78 8.32
N GLN A 16 -13.50 3.17 7.47
CA GLN A 16 -13.43 3.01 6.02
C GLN A 16 -12.13 3.68 5.59
N GLN A 17 -11.14 2.86 5.20
CA GLN A 17 -9.88 3.39 4.70
C GLN A 17 -10.15 4.16 3.40
N PRO A 18 -9.44 5.27 3.14
CA PRO A 18 -9.51 5.92 1.84
C PRO A 18 -9.30 4.91 0.72
N ARG A 19 -10.16 4.95 -0.30
CA ARG A 19 -10.14 4.00 -1.40
C ARG A 19 -10.03 4.73 -2.73
N LEU A 20 -9.04 4.35 -3.52
CA LEU A 20 -8.88 4.76 -4.91
C LEU A 20 -9.24 3.59 -5.82
N VAL A 21 -10.06 3.86 -6.84
CA VAL A 21 -10.34 2.92 -7.94
C VAL A 21 -9.97 3.61 -9.24
N MET A 22 -9.02 3.03 -9.98
CA MET A 22 -8.63 3.47 -11.31
C MET A 22 -9.00 2.39 -12.31
N VAL A 23 -9.71 2.77 -13.37
CA VAL A 23 -10.15 1.85 -14.42
C VAL A 23 -9.77 2.45 -15.76
N LYS A 24 -9.01 1.71 -16.57
CA LYS A 24 -8.59 2.14 -17.93
C LYS A 24 -7.85 3.48 -17.94
N CYS A 25 -7.10 3.76 -16.88
CA CYS A 25 -6.30 4.98 -16.75
C CYS A 25 -4.89 4.77 -17.29
N VAL A 26 -4.29 5.84 -17.81
CA VAL A 26 -2.89 5.87 -18.26
C VAL A 26 -2.14 6.96 -17.50
N VAL A 27 -1.04 6.59 -16.85
CA VAL A 27 -0.08 7.54 -16.26
C VAL A 27 1.26 7.35 -16.94
N GLN A 28 1.76 8.40 -17.60
CA GLN A 28 2.97 8.30 -18.43
C GLN A 28 3.87 9.53 -18.24
N ARG A 29 5.19 9.33 -18.38
CA ARG A 29 6.21 10.40 -18.32
C ARG A 29 6.07 11.28 -17.07
N TYR A 30 6.06 10.65 -15.91
CA TYR A 30 5.93 11.34 -14.63
C TYR A 30 7.25 11.33 -13.84
N GLY A 31 7.61 12.47 -13.26
CA GLY A 31 8.90 12.67 -12.59
C GLY A 31 9.03 12.04 -11.20
N ASP A 32 7.95 11.50 -10.66
CA ASP A 32 7.90 10.92 -9.31
C ASP A 32 7.12 9.58 -9.31
N VAL A 33 6.62 9.17 -8.14
CA VAL A 33 5.76 8.00 -7.96
C VAL A 33 4.39 8.25 -8.59
N ALA A 34 3.95 7.38 -9.51
CA ALA A 34 2.67 7.59 -10.20
C ALA A 34 1.44 7.33 -9.30
N VAL A 35 1.45 6.26 -8.49
CA VAL A 35 0.43 6.01 -7.47
C VAL A 35 1.11 5.71 -6.14
N LEU A 36 0.89 6.54 -5.14
CA LEU A 36 1.32 6.31 -3.76
C LEU A 36 0.10 6.08 -2.86
N ALA A 37 -0.01 4.88 -2.29
CA ALA A 37 -1.04 4.56 -1.30
C ALA A 37 -0.41 4.44 0.10
N VAL A 38 -0.93 5.22 1.04
CA VAL A 38 -0.49 5.28 2.44
C VAL A 38 -1.72 5.12 3.32
N GLY A 39 -1.81 4.07 4.13
CA GLY A 39 -3.00 3.76 4.94
C GLY A 39 -4.31 3.59 4.15
N ALA A 40 -4.22 3.32 2.85
CA ALA A 40 -5.34 3.34 1.90
C ALA A 40 -5.44 2.03 1.10
N GLN A 41 -6.59 1.82 0.43
CA GLN A 41 -6.76 0.74 -0.55
C GLN A 41 -6.72 1.30 -1.97
N ALA A 42 -5.78 0.80 -2.79
CA ALA A 42 -5.73 1.08 -4.22
C ALA A 42 -6.24 -0.13 -5.02
N VAL A 43 -7.16 0.12 -5.96
CA VAL A 43 -7.65 -0.87 -6.92
C VAL A 43 -7.38 -0.35 -8.33
N LEU A 44 -6.59 -1.09 -9.10
CA LEU A 44 -6.16 -0.73 -10.44
C LEU A 44 -6.64 -1.80 -11.43
N VAL A 45 -7.41 -1.40 -12.44
CA VAL A 45 -7.96 -2.32 -13.45
C VAL A 45 -7.71 -1.75 -14.84
N ASP A 46 -7.11 -2.56 -15.72
CA ASP A 46 -6.80 -2.17 -17.10
C ASP A 46 -5.95 -0.89 -17.20
N CYS A 47 -5.07 -0.65 -16.22
CA CYS A 47 -4.25 0.56 -16.15
C CYS A 47 -2.90 0.38 -16.85
N VAL A 48 -2.36 1.48 -17.37
CA VAL A 48 -1.00 1.53 -17.94
C VAL A 48 -0.17 2.58 -17.23
N PHE A 49 1.01 2.17 -16.78
CA PHE A 49 2.04 3.05 -16.22
C PHE A 49 3.29 2.98 -17.09
N SER A 50 3.79 4.12 -17.55
CA SER A 50 5.01 4.12 -18.36
C SER A 50 5.95 5.30 -18.10
N SER A 51 7.25 5.05 -18.20
CA SER A 51 8.28 6.11 -18.12
C SER A 51 8.19 6.97 -16.85
N THR A 52 7.87 6.38 -15.69
CA THR A 52 7.95 7.07 -14.40
C THR A 52 9.40 7.09 -13.92
N GLN A 53 9.90 8.22 -13.41
CA GLN A 53 11.29 8.30 -12.93
C GLN A 53 11.51 7.50 -11.63
N LYS A 54 10.45 7.30 -10.82
CA LYS A 54 10.46 6.48 -9.61
C LYS A 54 9.51 5.27 -9.75
N GLN A 55 8.86 4.85 -8.66
CA GLN A 55 7.92 3.73 -8.63
C GLN A 55 6.68 4.03 -9.50
N ALA A 56 6.22 3.05 -10.26
CA ALA A 56 4.91 3.13 -10.91
C ALA A 56 3.80 3.09 -9.85
N VAL A 57 3.90 2.14 -8.90
CA VAL A 57 2.94 2.00 -7.80
C VAL A 57 3.68 1.71 -6.51
N GLU A 58 3.43 2.50 -5.48
CA GLU A 58 4.04 2.40 -4.16
C GLU A 58 2.98 2.27 -3.07
N ILE A 59 3.12 1.26 -2.21
CA ILE A 59 2.18 0.93 -1.14
C ILE A 59 2.94 0.92 0.18
N ARG A 60 2.44 1.67 1.16
CA ARG A 60 3.08 1.84 2.48
C ARG A 60 2.07 1.94 3.63
N GLU A 61 2.57 1.80 4.85
CA GLU A 61 1.89 2.22 6.08
C GLU A 61 0.45 1.67 6.23
N GLY A 62 0.31 0.35 6.17
CA GLY A 62 -0.98 -0.34 6.27
C GLY A 62 -1.82 -0.33 4.99
N ALA A 63 -1.34 0.30 3.92
CA ALA A 63 -2.03 0.30 2.63
C ALA A 63 -2.04 -1.08 1.96
N SER A 64 -3.00 -1.28 1.06
CA SER A 64 -3.15 -2.50 0.26
C SER A 64 -3.40 -2.20 -1.22
N LEU A 65 -2.99 -3.13 -2.08
CA LEU A 65 -3.17 -3.05 -3.53
C LEU A 65 -3.92 -4.26 -4.09
N ILE A 66 -4.83 -4.00 -5.02
CA ILE A 66 -5.35 -5.00 -5.96
C ILE A 66 -5.11 -4.46 -7.37
N ALA A 67 -4.34 -5.17 -8.18
CA ALA A 67 -4.08 -4.84 -9.57
C ALA A 67 -4.54 -5.98 -10.47
N HIS A 68 -5.31 -5.66 -11.52
CA HIS A 68 -5.79 -6.60 -12.51
C HIS A 68 -5.55 -6.06 -13.91
N SER A 69 -4.90 -6.83 -14.79
CA SER A 69 -4.63 -6.42 -16.17
C SER A 69 -3.88 -5.09 -16.26
N VAL A 70 -2.88 -4.89 -15.39
CA VAL A 70 -2.06 -3.67 -15.34
C VAL A 70 -0.76 -3.89 -16.10
N THR A 71 -0.39 -2.91 -16.94
CA THR A 71 0.89 -2.88 -17.63
C THR A 71 1.78 -1.80 -17.03
N ILE A 72 2.99 -2.17 -16.62
CA ILE A 72 4.06 -1.25 -16.22
C ILE A 72 5.23 -1.41 -17.18
N GLN A 73 5.68 -0.31 -17.77
CA GLN A 73 6.76 -0.32 -18.76
C GLN A 73 7.76 0.83 -18.55
N ASP A 74 9.06 0.52 -18.58
CA ASP A 74 10.14 1.51 -18.60
C ASP A 74 10.10 2.50 -17.43
N CYS A 75 9.69 2.03 -16.24
CA CYS A 75 9.59 2.81 -15.01
C CYS A 75 10.85 2.64 -14.13
N GLY A 76 11.11 3.59 -13.23
CA GLY A 76 12.19 3.47 -12.26
C GLY A 76 12.10 2.20 -11.42
N GLN A 77 10.91 1.86 -10.93
CA GLN A 77 10.58 0.58 -10.29
C GLN A 77 9.12 0.25 -10.58
N GLY A 78 8.75 -1.03 -10.63
CA GLY A 78 7.37 -1.41 -10.92
C GLY A 78 6.43 -1.24 -9.73
N PHE A 79 5.98 -2.37 -9.17
CA PHE A 79 5.23 -2.37 -7.91
C PHE A 79 6.20 -2.38 -6.72
N SER A 80 5.95 -1.52 -5.74
CA SER A 80 6.73 -1.45 -4.50
C SER A 80 5.82 -1.56 -3.28
N LEU A 81 5.93 -2.66 -2.55
CA LEU A 81 5.28 -2.88 -1.27
C LEU A 81 6.35 -2.85 -0.18
N TYR A 82 6.47 -1.73 0.51
CA TYR A 82 7.46 -1.57 1.57
C TYR A 82 6.96 -0.67 2.70
N GLY A 83 7.74 -0.57 3.78
CA GLY A 83 7.48 0.42 4.82
C GLY A 83 6.11 0.28 5.47
N GLY A 84 5.74 -0.96 5.83
CA GLY A 84 4.46 -1.26 6.48
C GLY A 84 3.32 -1.62 5.54
N ALA A 85 3.58 -1.88 4.26
CA ALA A 85 2.56 -2.38 3.34
C ALA A 85 1.82 -3.60 3.92
N LYS A 86 0.49 -3.63 3.80
CA LYS A 86 -0.34 -4.71 4.35
C LYS A 86 -0.45 -5.88 3.39
N ALA A 87 -0.78 -5.63 2.13
CA ALA A 87 -0.94 -6.69 1.12
C ALA A 87 -0.90 -6.14 -0.31
N GLY A 88 -0.60 -7.01 -1.28
CA GLY A 88 -0.73 -6.74 -2.71
C GLY A 88 -1.16 -7.98 -3.45
N ILE A 89 -2.13 -7.84 -4.35
CA ILE A 89 -2.58 -8.88 -5.28
C ILE A 89 -2.36 -8.35 -6.69
N LEU A 90 -1.58 -9.07 -7.50
CA LEU A 90 -1.30 -8.74 -8.89
C LEU A 90 -1.81 -9.90 -9.76
N ASN A 91 -2.86 -9.67 -10.54
CA ASN A 91 -3.45 -10.65 -11.44
C ASN A 91 -3.34 -10.15 -12.88
N ASP A 92 -2.84 -11.01 -13.78
CA ASP A 92 -2.70 -10.69 -15.20
C ASP A 92 -1.93 -9.39 -15.48
N CYS A 93 -0.94 -9.08 -14.64
CA CYS A 93 -0.11 -7.89 -14.79
C CYS A 93 1.13 -8.18 -15.66
N THR A 94 1.52 -7.21 -16.48
CA THR A 94 2.77 -7.25 -17.26
C THR A 94 3.71 -6.16 -16.76
N ILE A 95 4.96 -6.51 -16.46
CA ILE A 95 5.96 -5.57 -15.96
C ILE A 95 7.26 -5.77 -16.75
N THR A 96 7.71 -4.73 -17.45
CA THR A 96 8.87 -4.81 -18.34
C THR A 96 9.71 -3.54 -18.27
N GLY A 97 11.02 -3.68 -18.54
CA GLY A 97 11.91 -2.52 -18.70
C GLY A 97 12.14 -1.67 -17.45
N CYS A 98 11.76 -2.14 -16.24
CA CYS A 98 12.03 -1.38 -15.03
C CYS A 98 13.53 -1.24 -14.76
N HIS A 99 13.97 -0.05 -14.33
CA HIS A 99 15.39 0.21 -14.03
C HIS A 99 15.86 -0.49 -12.74
N LYS A 100 14.94 -0.76 -11.81
CA LYS A 100 15.13 -1.57 -10.60
C LYS A 100 14.28 -2.84 -10.68
N GLU A 101 13.74 -3.31 -9.56
CA GLU A 101 12.86 -4.48 -9.55
C GLU A 101 11.52 -4.20 -10.25
N GLY A 102 11.01 -5.19 -10.97
CA GLY A 102 9.63 -5.16 -11.45
C GLY A 102 8.62 -5.24 -10.30
N VAL A 103 8.93 -6.03 -9.27
CA VAL A 103 8.16 -6.11 -8.02
C VAL A 103 9.13 -6.16 -6.85
N LEU A 104 9.01 -5.19 -5.93
CA LEU A 104 9.69 -5.20 -4.65
C LEU A 104 8.68 -5.47 -3.52
N VAL A 105 8.98 -6.45 -2.69
CA VAL A 105 8.28 -6.68 -1.42
C VAL A 105 9.33 -6.74 -0.31
N ALA A 106 9.30 -5.78 0.61
CA ALA A 106 10.32 -5.67 1.64
C ALA A 106 9.81 -5.06 2.95
N GLY A 107 10.45 -5.45 4.06
CA GLY A 107 10.14 -4.93 5.40
C GLY A 107 9.15 -5.82 6.17
N SER A 108 8.49 -5.22 7.16
CA SER A 108 7.45 -5.89 7.95
C SER A 108 6.11 -5.16 7.78
N HIS A 109 5.00 -5.81 8.16
CA HIS A 109 3.68 -5.17 8.18
C HIS A 109 3.59 -3.99 9.15
N GLU A 110 4.60 -3.81 10.01
CA GLU A 110 4.74 -2.64 10.84
C GLU A 110 5.93 -1.78 10.38
N ASN A 111 5.69 -0.50 10.13
CA ASN A 111 6.76 0.43 9.80
C ASN A 111 7.32 1.11 11.06
N ALA A 112 8.47 1.78 10.91
CA ALA A 112 9.13 2.46 12.02
C ALA A 112 8.25 3.59 12.63
N ALA A 113 7.49 4.32 11.81
CA ALA A 113 6.61 5.39 12.28
C ALA A 113 5.44 4.85 13.13
N THR A 114 4.77 3.79 12.68
CA THR A 114 3.72 3.07 13.42
C THR A 114 4.26 2.52 14.73
N ARG A 115 5.47 1.94 14.75
CA ARG A 115 6.13 1.50 15.99
C ARG A 115 6.37 2.66 16.95
N ALA A 116 6.84 3.81 16.45
CA ALA A 116 7.17 4.97 17.26
C ALA A 116 5.95 5.65 17.89
N GLN A 117 4.77 5.55 17.25
CA GLN A 117 3.51 6.09 17.78
C GLN A 117 2.89 5.22 18.88
N ARG A 118 3.38 4.00 19.08
CA ARG A 118 2.86 3.11 20.12
C ARG A 118 3.28 3.67 21.48
N VAL A 119 2.29 4.04 22.31
CA VAL A 119 2.54 4.56 23.66
C VAL A 119 3.40 3.54 24.42
N PRO A 120 4.57 3.92 24.96
CA PRO A 120 5.40 3.00 25.70
C PRO A 120 4.66 2.45 26.92
N GLN A 121 4.70 1.14 27.14
CA GLN A 121 4.02 0.47 28.26
C GLN A 121 4.42 1.00 29.64
N TRP A 122 5.55 1.69 29.76
CA TRP A 122 5.98 2.31 31.03
C TRP A 122 5.16 3.55 31.42
N SER A 123 4.43 4.17 30.50
CA SER A 123 3.56 5.33 30.78
C SER A 123 2.17 4.95 31.33
N GLN A 124 1.88 3.65 31.44
CA GLN A 124 0.62 3.10 31.95
C GLN A 124 0.77 2.51 33.36
N ARG A 125 1.89 2.79 34.04
CA ARG A 125 2.18 2.36 35.41
C ARG A 125 2.09 3.52 36.37
#